data_AF-A3TX92-F1
#
_entry.id   AF-A3TX92-F1
#
_cell.length_a   1.000
_cell.length_b   1.000
_cell.length_c   1.000
_cell.angle_alpha   90.00
_cell.angle_beta   90.00
_cell.angle_gamma   90.00
#
_symmetry.space_group_name_H-M   'P 1'
#
loop_
_entity.id
_entity.type
_entity.pdbx_description
1 polymer ?
#
loop_
_entity_poly.entity_id
_entity_poly.type
_entity_poly.pdbx_seq_one_letter_code
_entity_poly.pdbx_strand_id
1 'polypeptide(L)'
;MKWLALAAMLVPGSALAADYSCNFRTECYESEPCGESGFTVELRGGEDRMVTDFGTYPILALRDEPPLVTAFVHADSAVYLLTVNDAAARFTAHLNDGPQSITYLGRCERVG
;
A
#
# COMPACT_ATOMS: atom_id res chain seq x y z
N MET A 1 -33.34 -15.77 44.35
CA MET A 1 -32.78 -14.58 43.68
C MET A 1 -31.55 -15.03 42.86
N LYS A 2 -31.76 -15.55 41.63
CA LYS A 2 -30.67 -16.04 40.77
C LYS A 2 -30.30 -14.92 39.80
N TRP A 3 -29.18 -14.26 40.05
CA TRP A 3 -28.61 -13.26 39.14
C TRP A 3 -27.92 -14.02 37.99
N LEU A 4 -28.52 -13.98 36.80
CA LEU A 4 -27.88 -14.44 35.56
C LEU A 4 -26.91 -13.33 35.12
N ALA A 5 -25.61 -13.59 35.30
CA ALA A 5 -24.54 -12.76 34.76
C ALA A 5 -24.52 -12.91 33.23
N LEU A 6 -24.82 -11.83 32.51
CA LEU A 6 -24.71 -11.74 31.07
C LEU A 6 -23.22 -11.52 30.73
N ALA A 7 -22.51 -12.59 30.40
CA ALA A 7 -21.14 -12.50 29.90
C ALA A 7 -21.17 -11.96 28.46
N ALA A 8 -20.93 -10.66 28.30
CA ALA A 8 -20.70 -10.04 27.00
C ALA A 8 -19.37 -10.56 26.43
N MET A 9 -19.44 -11.45 25.44
CA MET A 9 -18.29 -11.83 24.62
C MET A 9 -17.88 -10.63 23.78
N LEU A 10 -16.87 -9.88 24.24
CA LEU A 10 -16.10 -9.00 23.38
C LEU A 10 -15.35 -9.87 22.38
N VAL A 11 -15.91 -10.04 21.19
CA VAL A 11 -15.15 -10.58 20.05
C VAL A 11 -14.17 -9.48 19.64
N PRO A 12 -12.85 -9.68 19.75
CA PRO A 12 -11.90 -8.73 19.19
C PRO A 12 -12.15 -8.71 17.68
N GLY A 13 -12.71 -7.60 17.19
CA GLY A 13 -12.80 -7.35 15.76
C GLY A 13 -11.39 -7.24 15.23
N SER A 14 -10.97 -8.21 14.42
CA SER A 14 -9.80 -8.04 13.56
C SER A 14 -10.05 -6.77 12.76
N ALA A 15 -9.29 -5.71 13.02
CA ALA A 15 -9.31 -4.54 12.16
C ALA A 15 -8.84 -5.03 10.79
N LEU A 16 -9.77 -5.12 9.84
CA LEU A 16 -9.41 -5.40 8.45
C LEU A 16 -8.47 -4.27 8.02
N ALA A 17 -7.34 -4.63 7.42
CA ALA A 17 -6.45 -3.65 6.82
C ALA A 17 -7.24 -2.85 5.78
N ALA A 18 -7.00 -1.53 5.73
CA ALA A 18 -7.74 -0.67 4.82
C ALA A 18 -7.36 -0.86 3.37
N ASP A 19 -8.28 -0.41 2.53
CA ASP A 19 -7.97 -0.15 1.15
C ASP A 19 -7.52 1.31 0.96
N TYR A 20 -6.64 1.54 -0.01
CA TYR A 20 -6.14 2.86 -0.39
C TYR A 20 -6.14 3.00 -1.91
N SER A 21 -6.59 4.15 -2.40
CA SER A 21 -6.46 4.55 -3.80
C SER A 21 -5.35 5.59 -3.92
N CYS A 22 -4.32 5.29 -4.68
CA CYS A 22 -3.13 6.12 -4.84
C CYS A 22 -3.02 6.68 -6.25
N ASN A 23 -2.82 8.00 -6.35
CA ASN A 23 -2.54 8.69 -7.61
C ASN A 23 -1.16 9.35 -7.54
N PHE A 24 -0.29 9.00 -8.49
CA PHE A 24 1.07 9.52 -8.57
C PHE A 24 1.19 10.47 -9.77
N ARG A 25 1.60 11.70 -9.49
CA ARG A 25 1.71 12.77 -10.50
C ARG A 25 3.13 13.00 -10.98
N THR A 26 4.10 12.37 -10.33
CA THR A 26 5.52 12.52 -10.64
C THR A 26 6.17 11.16 -10.71
N GLU A 27 6.92 10.92 -11.78
CA GLU A 27 7.77 9.74 -11.97
C GLU A 27 9.23 10.21 -12.03
N CYS A 28 10.10 9.51 -11.33
CA CYS A 28 11.53 9.74 -11.31
C CYS A 28 12.24 8.43 -11.64
N TYR A 29 12.98 8.40 -12.73
CA TYR A 29 13.78 7.24 -13.15
C TYR A 29 15.26 7.52 -12.92
N GLU A 30 15.87 6.76 -12.01
CA GLU A 30 17.30 6.84 -11.69
C GLU A 30 17.82 8.28 -11.51
N SER A 31 18.74 8.72 -12.38
CA SER A 31 19.36 10.03 -12.37
C SER A 31 18.73 11.01 -13.35
N GLU A 32 17.66 10.62 -14.04
CA GLU A 32 16.96 11.47 -14.98
C GLU A 32 16.08 12.49 -14.26
N PRO A 33 15.83 13.68 -14.85
CA PRO A 33 14.87 14.63 -14.31
C PRO A 33 13.48 13.97 -14.19
N CYS A 34 12.83 14.17 -13.05
CA CYS A 34 11.47 13.67 -12.86
C CYS A 34 10.48 14.32 -13.85
N GLY A 35 9.53 13.52 -14.32
CA GLY A 35 8.48 13.93 -15.25
C GLY A 35 7.08 13.83 -14.66
N GLU A 36 6.08 14.27 -15.43
CA GLU A 36 4.67 14.04 -15.11
C GLU A 36 4.35 12.55 -15.19
N SER A 37 3.44 12.10 -14.32
CA SER A 37 2.91 10.74 -14.32
C SER A 37 1.40 10.74 -14.14
N GLY A 38 0.76 9.69 -14.66
CA GLY A 38 -0.63 9.34 -14.40
C GLY A 38 -0.79 8.02 -13.67
N PHE A 39 0.30 7.46 -13.15
CA PHE A 39 0.33 6.11 -12.58
C PHE A 39 -0.57 6.00 -11.35
N THR A 40 -1.26 4.86 -11.23
CA THR A 40 -2.16 4.57 -10.11
C THR A 40 -1.84 3.24 -9.45
N VAL A 41 -2.07 3.18 -8.14
CA VAL A 41 -1.94 1.96 -7.35
C VAL A 41 -3.15 1.85 -6.43
N GLU A 42 -3.75 0.67 -6.35
CA GLU A 42 -4.71 0.33 -5.29
C GLU A 42 -4.03 -0.61 -4.31
N LEU A 43 -4.02 -0.23 -3.03
CA LEU A 43 -3.73 -1.16 -1.96
C LEU A 43 -5.06 -1.73 -1.50
N ARG A 44 -5.27 -3.03 -1.65
CA ARG A 44 -6.45 -3.75 -1.16
C ARG A 44 -6.05 -4.53 0.09
N GLY A 45 -5.99 -3.83 1.22
CA GLY A 45 -5.52 -4.39 2.49
C GLY A 45 -6.39 -5.55 2.95
N GLY A 46 -7.71 -5.49 2.74
CA GLY A 46 -8.61 -6.58 3.10
C GLY A 46 -8.41 -7.86 2.29
N GLU A 47 -7.77 -7.77 1.11
CA GLU A 47 -7.50 -8.89 0.20
C GLU A 47 -6.02 -9.33 0.20
N ASP A 48 -5.17 -8.63 0.95
CA ASP A 48 -3.70 -8.73 0.87
C ASP A 48 -3.18 -8.59 -0.59
N ARG A 49 -3.74 -7.62 -1.35
CA ARG A 49 -3.35 -7.37 -2.75
C ARG A 49 -2.93 -5.94 -3.01
N MET A 50 -1.96 -5.78 -3.90
CA MET A 50 -1.62 -4.50 -4.53
C MET A 50 -1.94 -4.60 -6.02
N VAL A 51 -2.72 -3.65 -6.53
CA VAL A 51 -3.09 -3.56 -7.95
C VAL A 51 -2.38 -2.37 -8.56
N THR A 52 -1.72 -2.60 -9.69
CA THR A 52 -1.04 -1.59 -10.49
C THR A 52 -1.40 -1.79 -11.95
N ASP A 53 -1.02 -0.84 -12.81
CA ASP A 53 -1.16 -0.99 -14.26
C ASP A 53 -0.35 -2.18 -14.82
N PHE A 54 0.66 -2.65 -14.07
CA PHE A 54 1.51 -3.78 -14.43
C PHE A 54 0.94 -5.13 -13.97
N GLY A 55 -0.05 -5.15 -13.08
CA GLY A 55 -0.67 -6.37 -12.58
C GLY A 55 -1.12 -6.29 -11.13
N THR A 56 -1.63 -7.43 -10.64
CA THR A 56 -2.10 -7.60 -9.26
C THR A 56 -1.22 -8.58 -8.52
N TYR A 57 -0.66 -8.14 -7.39
CA TYR A 57 0.37 -8.87 -6.67
C TYR A 57 -0.03 -9.10 -5.21
N PRO A 58 0.34 -10.25 -4.62
CA PRO A 58 0.16 -10.48 -3.19
C PRO A 58 1.08 -9.56 -2.38
N ILE A 59 0.55 -8.99 -1.30
CA ILE A 59 1.35 -8.21 -0.35
C ILE A 59 2.13 -9.19 0.54
N LEU A 60 3.45 -9.04 0.59
CA LEU A 60 4.32 -9.87 1.43
C LEU A 60 4.38 -9.33 2.86
N ALA A 61 4.37 -8.00 3.02
CA ALA A 61 4.32 -7.36 4.33
C ALA A 61 3.48 -6.08 4.25
N LEU A 62 2.50 -5.97 5.15
CA LEU A 62 1.67 -4.79 5.33
C LEU A 62 1.76 -4.31 6.77
N ARG A 63 2.04 -3.03 6.95
CA ARG A 63 1.84 -2.31 8.20
C ARG A 63 0.85 -1.18 7.94
N ASP A 64 -0.39 -1.37 8.36
CA ASP A 64 -1.45 -0.35 8.27
C ASP A 64 -1.69 0.28 9.65
N GLU A 65 -0.76 1.16 10.05
CA GLU A 65 -0.81 1.85 11.33
C GLU A 65 -0.44 3.33 11.15
N PRO A 66 -1.18 4.28 11.74
CA PRO A 66 -0.75 5.68 11.77
C PRO A 66 0.61 5.84 12.48
N PRO A 67 1.44 6.80 12.07
CA PRO A 67 1.20 7.80 11.02
C PRO A 67 1.66 7.34 9.62
N LEU A 68 2.02 6.07 9.45
CA LEU A 68 2.68 5.58 8.23
C LEU A 68 2.21 4.18 7.85
N VAL A 69 1.49 4.09 6.74
CA VAL A 69 1.18 2.81 6.10
C VAL A 69 2.35 2.39 5.22
N THR A 70 2.75 1.13 5.29
CA THR A 70 3.82 0.56 4.46
C THR A 70 3.38 -0.79 3.89
N ALA A 71 3.48 -0.95 2.57
CA ALA A 71 3.25 -2.22 1.88
C ALA A 71 4.47 -2.63 1.07
N PHE A 72 4.89 -3.88 1.20
CA PHE A 72 6.00 -4.48 0.48
C PHE A 72 5.50 -5.66 -0.35
N VAL A 73 5.87 -5.67 -1.63
CA VAL A 73 5.50 -6.71 -2.59
C VAL A 73 6.75 -7.21 -3.27
N HIS A 74 6.84 -8.53 -3.47
CA HIS A 74 7.87 -9.17 -4.28
C HIS A 74 7.19 -9.81 -5.50
N ALA A 75 7.52 -9.31 -6.70
CA ALA A 75 7.06 -9.80 -7.98
C ALA A 75 8.24 -10.33 -8.80
N ASP A 76 7.95 -11.06 -9.89
CA ASP A 76 8.98 -11.72 -10.69
C ASP A 76 9.98 -10.76 -11.36
N SER A 77 9.55 -9.53 -11.68
CA SER A 77 10.38 -8.52 -12.37
C SER A 77 10.83 -7.37 -11.47
N ALA A 78 10.30 -7.28 -10.24
CA ALA A 78 10.54 -6.14 -9.36
C ALA A 78 10.11 -6.39 -7.92
N VAL A 79 10.68 -5.60 -7.02
CA VAL A 79 10.19 -5.42 -5.65
C VAL A 79 9.52 -4.07 -5.55
N TYR A 80 8.31 -4.02 -4.99
CA TYR A 80 7.57 -2.77 -4.79
C TYR A 80 7.51 -2.40 -3.32
N LEU A 81 7.72 -1.11 -3.05
CA LEU A 81 7.51 -0.49 -1.75
C LEU A 81 6.54 0.67 -1.90
N LEU A 82 5.40 0.59 -1.21
CA LEU A 82 4.47 1.70 -1.03
C LEU A 82 4.57 2.22 0.40
N THR A 83 4.74 3.53 0.55
CA THR A 83 4.64 4.22 1.84
C THR A 83 3.64 5.36 1.73
N VAL A 84 2.76 5.48 2.71
CA VAL A 84 1.67 6.47 2.74
C VAL A 84 1.61 7.13 4.11
N ASN A 85 1.57 8.45 4.13
CA ASN A 85 1.21 9.23 5.32
C ASN A 85 0.08 10.22 4.96
N ASP A 86 -0.32 11.06 5.92
CA ASP A 86 -1.46 11.99 5.75
C ASP A 86 -1.29 13.01 4.60
N ALA A 87 -0.05 13.29 4.17
CA ALA A 87 0.23 14.36 3.21
C ALA A 87 0.69 13.84 1.83
N ALA A 88 1.30 12.65 1.80
CA ALA A 88 2.00 12.15 0.64
C ALA A 88 2.09 10.62 0.60
N ALA A 89 2.31 10.11 -0.60
CA ALA A 89 2.64 8.73 -0.85
C ALA A 89 3.88 8.62 -1.75
N ARG A 90 4.67 7.58 -1.52
CA ARG A 90 5.78 7.18 -2.39
C ARG A 90 5.64 5.70 -2.72
N PHE A 91 5.60 5.42 -4.01
CA PHE A 91 5.72 4.07 -4.54
C PHE A 91 7.06 3.95 -5.26
N THR A 92 7.83 2.91 -4.96
CA THR A 92 9.09 2.64 -5.66
C THR A 92 9.08 1.22 -6.16
N ALA A 93 9.41 1.04 -7.44
CA ALA A 93 9.71 -0.25 -8.04
C ALA A 93 11.22 -0.41 -8.17
N HIS A 94 11.79 -1.39 -7.47
CA HIS A 94 13.16 -1.83 -7.68
C HIS A 94 13.15 -2.97 -8.67
N LEU A 95 13.57 -2.70 -9.91
CA LEU A 95 13.58 -3.68 -10.99
C LEU A 95 14.70 -4.70 -10.77
N ASN A 96 14.50 -5.93 -11.23
CA ASN A 96 15.54 -6.96 -11.18
C ASN A 96 16.42 -7.00 -12.44
N ASP A 97 16.11 -6.18 -13.45
CA ASP A 97 16.92 -5.99 -14.66
C ASP A 97 18.00 -4.91 -14.42
N GLY A 98 18.99 -5.27 -13.62
CA GLY A 98 20.07 -4.35 -13.21
C GLY A 98 19.72 -3.49 -11.99
N PRO A 99 20.61 -2.56 -11.59
CA PRO A 99 20.42 -1.72 -10.40
C PRO A 99 19.49 -0.54 -10.73
N GLN A 100 18.26 -0.83 -11.14
CA GLN A 100 17.29 0.16 -11.61
C GLN A 100 16.12 0.29 -10.66
N SER A 101 15.60 1.50 -10.57
CA SER A 101 14.47 1.88 -9.75
C SER A 101 13.67 3.00 -10.41
N ILE A 102 12.35 2.90 -10.27
CA ILE A 102 11.43 3.96 -10.65
C ILE A 102 10.69 4.38 -9.38
N THR A 103 10.73 5.67 -9.07
CA THR A 103 10.03 6.24 -7.91
C THR A 103 8.90 7.14 -8.37
N TYR A 104 7.74 6.93 -7.79
CA TYR A 104 6.52 7.68 -8.01
C TYR A 104 6.15 8.47 -6.77
N LEU A 105 5.85 9.76 -6.94
CA LEU A 105 5.47 10.67 -5.85
C LEU A 105 4.03 11.15 -6.06
N GLY A 106 3.23 11.08 -5.00
CA GLY A 106 1.80 11.28 -5.10
C GLY A 106 1.09 11.37 -3.77
N ARG A 107 -0.18 10.98 -3.77
CA ARG A 107 -1.02 10.88 -2.58
C ARG A 107 -1.88 9.63 -2.67
N CYS A 108 -2.25 9.11 -1.51
CA CYS A 108 -3.29 8.10 -1.41
C CYS A 108 -4.42 8.59 -0.53
N GLU A 109 -5.62 8.13 -0.83
CA GLU A 109 -6.80 8.31 -0.02
C GLU A 109 -7.22 6.94 0.49
N ARG A 110 -7.57 6.87 1.78
CA ARG A 110 -8.19 5.66 2.34
C ARG A 110 -9.56 5.49 1.68
N VAL A 111 -9.83 4.31 1.16
CA VAL A 111 -11.10 3.95 0.52
C VAL A 111 -11.72 2.77 1.27
N GLY A 112 -13.04 2.81 1.45
CA GLY A 112 -13.76 1.87 2.31
C GLY A 112 -15.14 2.39 2.69
#